data_AF-A0A846E8M4-F1
#
_entry.id   AF-A0A846E8M4-F1
#
_cell.length_a   1.000
_cell.length_b   1.000
_cell.length_c   1.000
_cell.angle_alpha   90.00
_cell.angle_beta   90.00
_cell.angle_gamma   90.00
#
_symmetry.space_group_name_H-M   'P 1'
#
loop_
_entity.id
_entity.type
_entity.pdbx_description
1 polymer ?
#
loop_
_entity_poly.entity_id
_entity_poly.type
_entity_poly.pdbx_seq_one_letter_code
_entity_poly.pdbx_strand_id
1 'polypeptide(L)'
;MSSQSSPPSAKRVQAGNRLSFFEKYLTVWVFLCIIAGIVLGRLLPGIAVALDAMSIYQVSIPIAICLFFMMYPIMVKIDFTQATHALRAPRPVILTLVVNWLIKPFTMVAIAQFFLGWLFRPLLTGTELIRGAEVTLANSYIAGTILLGIAPCTAMVLMWGYLCYGNQGHTLVMVAVNSLAMLFLYAPLGRWLLAANDLTVPWQTIVLSVLVYVGLPLVAGMFSRYWIFKHKGKEWFETRFLKYLSPIAISALLLTLILLFAFKGDLIVENPLHILLIAVPLFIQTNLIFGLAYVIAWKFKMSYEDAESG
;
A
#
# COMPACT_ATOMS: atom_id res chain seq x y z
N MET A 1 -1.38 -27.13 -54.80
CA MET A 1 -1.13 -27.79 -53.49
C MET A 1 -0.80 -26.71 -52.47
N SER A 2 -1.67 -26.59 -51.47
CA SER A 2 -1.52 -25.94 -50.14
C SER A 2 -0.75 -24.62 -50.03
N SER A 3 -1.51 -23.52 -50.06
CA SER A 3 -1.19 -22.25 -49.41
C SER A 3 -0.98 -22.46 -47.90
N GLN A 4 0.25 -22.28 -47.41
CA GLN A 4 0.51 -22.20 -45.97
C GLN A 4 0.29 -20.77 -45.51
N SER A 5 -0.86 -20.55 -44.86
CA SER A 5 -1.17 -19.34 -44.12
C SER A 5 -0.26 -19.23 -42.90
N SER A 6 0.55 -18.16 -42.86
CA SER A 6 1.30 -17.74 -41.68
C SER A 6 0.38 -17.66 -40.45
N PRO A 7 0.84 -18.06 -39.24
CA PRO A 7 0.03 -17.93 -38.04
C PRO A 7 -0.29 -16.45 -37.79
N PRO A 8 -1.50 -16.12 -37.29
CA PRO A 8 -1.87 -14.74 -37.05
C PRO A 8 -0.92 -14.15 -36.01
N SER A 9 -0.16 -13.13 -36.44
CA SER A 9 0.61 -12.24 -35.58
C SER A 9 -0.22 -11.92 -34.33
N ALA A 10 0.24 -12.37 -33.16
CA ALA A 10 -0.38 -12.03 -31.88
C ALA A 10 -0.64 -10.53 -31.84
N LYS A 11 -1.92 -10.14 -31.81
CA LYS A 11 -2.31 -8.73 -31.64
C LYS A 11 -1.62 -8.25 -30.37
N ARG A 12 -0.60 -7.39 -30.50
CA ARG A 12 -0.07 -6.64 -29.36
C ARG A 12 -1.26 -5.92 -28.75
N VAL A 13 -1.56 -6.22 -27.50
CA VAL A 13 -2.64 -5.58 -26.75
C VAL A 13 -2.31 -4.10 -26.68
N GLN A 14 -2.89 -3.30 -27.57
CA GLN A 14 -2.83 -1.85 -27.47
C GLN A 14 -3.68 -1.45 -26.27
N ALA A 15 -3.03 -0.98 -25.21
CA ALA A 15 -3.73 -0.42 -24.06
C ALA A 15 -4.43 0.88 -24.47
N GLY A 16 -5.76 0.80 -24.59
CA GLY A 16 -6.64 1.95 -24.70
C GLY A 16 -6.77 2.66 -23.35
N ASN A 17 -5.90 3.66 -23.11
CA ASN A 17 -6.22 5.02 -22.65
C ASN A 17 -4.91 5.73 -22.25
N ARG A 18 -4.80 7.03 -22.52
CA ARG A 18 -3.70 7.85 -21.99
C ARG A 18 -3.81 7.90 -20.47
N LEU A 19 -2.68 7.75 -19.75
CA LEU A 19 -2.58 8.05 -18.31
C LEU A 19 -3.33 9.36 -18.02
N SER A 20 -4.14 9.35 -16.96
CA SER A 20 -4.87 10.55 -16.55
C SER A 20 -3.85 11.67 -16.28
N PHE A 21 -4.22 12.92 -16.55
CA PHE A 21 -3.39 14.09 -16.22
C PHE A 21 -2.94 14.04 -14.75
N PHE A 22 -3.81 13.55 -13.86
CA PHE A 22 -3.48 13.36 -12.46
C PHE A 22 -2.36 12.33 -12.23
N GLU A 23 -2.46 11.15 -12.84
CA GLU A 23 -1.46 10.07 -12.69
C GLU A 23 -0.09 10.52 -13.19
N LYS A 24 -0.08 11.29 -14.29
CA LYS A 24 1.15 11.84 -14.87
C LYS A 24 1.85 12.85 -13.94
N TYR A 25 1.08 13.68 -13.23
CA TYR A 25 1.60 14.73 -12.35
C TYR A 25 1.51 14.38 -10.85
N LEU A 26 1.34 13.10 -10.51
CA LEU A 26 1.14 12.65 -9.13
C LEU A 26 2.25 13.17 -8.19
N THR A 27 3.51 13.12 -8.62
CA THR A 27 4.65 13.63 -7.84
C THR A 27 4.53 15.12 -7.50
N VAL A 28 4.03 15.92 -8.45
CA VAL A 28 3.82 17.37 -8.23
C VAL A 28 2.69 17.58 -7.23
N TRP A 29 1.57 16.86 -7.36
CA TRP A 29 0.47 16.93 -6.40
C TRP A 29 0.89 16.50 -5.00
N VAL A 30 1.68 15.43 -4.88
CA VAL A 30 2.24 14.98 -3.60
C VAL A 30 3.11 16.06 -2.99
N PHE A 31 4.00 16.69 -3.76
CA PHE A 31 4.85 17.78 -3.28
C PHE A 31 4.03 18.99 -2.81
N LEU A 32 3.00 19.38 -3.56
CA LEU A 32 2.08 20.45 -3.16
C LEU A 32 1.34 20.11 -1.86
N CYS A 33 0.87 18.87 -1.71
CA CYS A 33 0.21 18.40 -0.49
C CYS A 33 1.14 18.40 0.73
N ILE A 34 2.43 18.08 0.55
CA ILE A 34 3.43 18.15 1.63
C ILE A 34 3.58 19.59 2.09
N ILE A 35 3.81 20.52 1.15
CA ILE A 35 3.95 21.95 1.47
C ILE A 35 2.67 22.47 2.13
N ALA A 36 1.51 22.19 1.54
CA ALA A 36 0.22 22.63 2.07
C ALA A 36 -0.03 22.06 3.47
N GLY A 37 0.26 20.79 3.70
CA GLY A 37 0.13 20.14 5.01
C GLY A 37 1.01 20.78 6.07
N ILE A 38 2.30 20.99 5.78
CA ILE A 38 3.25 21.62 6.71
C ILE A 38 2.84 23.06 7.02
N VAL A 39 2.47 23.84 6.00
CA VAL A 39 2.01 25.23 6.18
C VAL A 39 0.72 25.27 7.00
N LEU A 40 -0.23 24.38 6.73
CA LEU A 40 -1.50 24.30 7.46
C LEU A 40 -1.28 23.92 8.93
N GLY A 41 -0.44 22.92 9.19
CA GLY A 41 -0.10 22.49 10.56
C GLY A 41 0.55 23.61 11.38
N ARG A 42 1.40 24.42 10.75
CA ARG A 42 2.11 25.52 11.42
C ARG A 42 1.26 26.78 11.62
N LEU A 43 0.46 27.17 10.63
CA LEU A 43 -0.35 28.40 10.70
C LEU A 43 -1.61 28.22 11.52
N LEU A 44 -2.15 26.99 11.58
CA LEU A 44 -3.39 26.68 12.27
C LEU A 44 -3.18 25.50 13.23
N PRO A 45 -2.37 25.66 14.31
CA PRO A 45 -2.17 24.59 15.30
C PRO A 45 -3.50 24.17 15.96
N GLY A 46 -4.49 25.05 16.00
CA GLY A 46 -5.85 24.73 16.45
C GLY A 46 -6.56 23.66 15.59
N ILE A 47 -6.23 23.53 14.31
CA ILE A 47 -6.75 22.45 13.46
C ILE A 47 -6.11 21.12 13.86
N ALA A 48 -4.80 21.06 14.11
CA ALA A 48 -4.14 19.84 14.55
C ALA A 48 -4.72 19.35 15.89
N VAL A 49 -4.93 20.27 16.85
CA VAL A 49 -5.54 19.96 18.16
C VAL A 49 -7.00 19.52 18.02
N ALA A 50 -7.80 20.19 17.18
CA ALA A 50 -9.19 19.79 16.92
C ALA A 50 -9.30 18.43 16.22
N LEU A 51 -8.40 18.13 15.27
CA LEU A 51 -8.33 16.85 14.58
C LEU A 51 -7.85 15.73 15.52
N ASP A 52 -6.96 16.02 16.47
CA ASP A 52 -6.50 15.07 17.50
C ASP A 52 -7.61 14.79 18.54
N ALA A 53 -8.39 15.82 18.90
CA ALA A 53 -9.58 15.68 19.74
C ALA A 53 -10.69 14.82 19.07
N MET A 54 -10.68 14.72 17.75
CA MET A 54 -11.54 13.83 16.96
C MET A 54 -10.91 12.45 16.72
N SER A 55 -10.10 11.96 17.66
CA SER A 55 -9.57 10.59 17.64
C SER A 55 -10.38 9.66 18.55
N ILE A 56 -10.71 8.47 18.06
CA ILE A 56 -11.33 7.40 18.85
C ILE A 56 -10.37 6.22 18.84
N TYR A 57 -10.01 5.69 20.01
CA TYR A 57 -9.05 4.59 20.14
C TYR A 57 -7.73 4.82 19.37
N GLN A 58 -7.20 6.06 19.42
CA GLN A 58 -5.94 6.42 18.76
C GLN A 58 -6.00 6.45 17.23
N VAL A 59 -7.21 6.51 16.66
CA VAL A 59 -7.48 6.62 15.22
C VAL A 59 -8.22 7.92 14.96
N SER A 60 -7.60 8.84 14.20
CA SER A 60 -8.24 10.10 13.81
C SER A 60 -9.39 9.81 12.83
N ILE A 61 -10.62 10.16 13.21
CA ILE A 61 -11.82 9.93 12.38
C ILE A 61 -11.66 10.54 10.98
N PRO A 62 -11.15 11.78 10.80
CA PRO A 62 -10.98 12.37 9.47
C PRO A 62 -10.04 11.56 8.57
N ILE A 63 -8.92 11.07 9.12
CA ILE A 63 -7.99 10.22 8.39
C ILE A 63 -8.65 8.88 8.07
N ALA A 64 -9.38 8.29 9.02
CA ALA A 64 -10.09 7.02 8.81
C ALA A 64 -11.09 7.10 7.65
N ILE A 65 -11.86 8.20 7.56
CA ILE A 65 -12.79 8.44 6.46
C ILE A 65 -12.05 8.57 5.13
N CYS A 66 -10.95 9.33 5.10
CA CYS A 66 -10.17 9.49 3.87
C CYS A 66 -9.54 8.16 3.43
N LEU A 67 -8.96 7.39 4.35
CA LEU A 67 -8.43 6.06 4.08
C LEU A 67 -9.52 5.08 3.60
N PHE A 68 -10.72 5.16 4.17
CA PHE A 68 -11.87 4.39 3.70
C PHE A 68 -12.17 4.69 2.23
N PHE A 69 -12.33 5.97 1.87
CA PHE A 69 -12.62 6.37 0.48
C PHE A 69 -11.45 6.13 -0.48
N MET A 70 -10.22 6.08 0.02
CA MET A 70 -9.04 5.70 -0.75
C MET A 70 -9.01 4.20 -1.05
N MET A 71 -9.29 3.34 -0.06
CA MET A 71 -9.22 1.88 -0.22
C MET A 71 -10.47 1.28 -0.86
N TYR A 72 -11.65 1.88 -0.64
CA TYR A 72 -12.93 1.38 -1.12
C TYR A 72 -12.96 1.12 -2.64
N PRO A 73 -12.49 2.02 -3.52
CA PRO A 73 -12.46 1.79 -4.97
C PRO A 73 -11.63 0.59 -5.39
N ILE A 74 -10.54 0.30 -4.68
CA ILE A 74 -9.68 -0.86 -4.93
C ILE A 74 -10.45 -2.12 -4.57
N MET A 75 -11.06 -2.14 -3.39
CA MET A 75 -11.80 -3.30 -2.88
C MET A 75 -13.03 -3.64 -3.73
N VAL A 76 -13.72 -2.63 -4.27
CA VAL A 76 -14.84 -2.87 -5.19
C VAL A 76 -14.37 -3.48 -6.53
N LYS A 77 -13.18 -3.09 -7.02
CA LYS A 77 -12.63 -3.64 -8.27
C LYS A 77 -12.26 -5.12 -8.16
N ILE A 78 -11.97 -5.62 -6.95
CA ILE A 78 -11.66 -7.03 -6.71
C ILE A 78 -12.82 -7.91 -7.18
N ASP A 79 -12.50 -8.87 -8.05
CA ASP A 79 -13.41 -9.90 -8.50
C ASP A 79 -13.13 -11.21 -7.76
N PHE A 80 -14.00 -11.58 -6.83
CA PHE A 80 -13.88 -12.80 -6.04
C PHE A 80 -14.02 -14.07 -6.89
N THR A 81 -14.69 -13.98 -8.04
CA THR A 81 -14.77 -15.09 -8.99
C THR A 81 -13.40 -15.35 -9.62
N GLN A 82 -12.69 -14.29 -10.01
CA GLN A 82 -11.33 -14.42 -10.53
C GLN A 82 -10.34 -14.81 -9.42
N ALA A 83 -10.55 -14.33 -8.19
CA ALA A 83 -9.78 -14.74 -7.03
C ALA A 83 -9.82 -16.26 -6.78
N THR A 84 -11.00 -16.87 -6.90
CA THR A 84 -11.14 -18.33 -6.80
C THR A 84 -10.54 -19.07 -8.00
N HIS A 85 -10.55 -18.47 -9.20
CA HIS A 85 -9.90 -19.05 -10.36
C HIS A 85 -8.37 -19.04 -10.27
N ALA A 86 -7.72 -18.05 -9.65
CA ALA A 86 -6.26 -18.08 -9.53
C ALA A 86 -5.74 -19.07 -8.48
N LEU A 87 -6.58 -19.55 -7.57
CA LEU A 87 -6.24 -20.74 -6.76
C LEU A 87 -5.94 -21.96 -7.65
N ARG A 88 -6.44 -21.98 -8.90
CA ARG A 88 -6.12 -23.02 -9.90
C ARG A 88 -4.76 -22.83 -10.59
N ALA A 89 -4.14 -21.66 -10.47
CA ALA A 89 -2.78 -21.37 -10.95
C ALA A 89 -1.88 -21.04 -9.74
N PRO A 90 -1.51 -22.04 -8.90
CA PRO A 90 -0.96 -21.78 -7.58
C PRO A 90 0.49 -21.25 -7.60
N ARG A 91 1.24 -21.48 -8.68
CA ARG A 91 2.69 -21.16 -8.70
C ARG A 91 2.97 -19.66 -8.53
N PRO A 92 2.39 -18.74 -9.33
CA PRO A 92 2.65 -17.30 -9.15
C PRO A 92 2.07 -16.74 -7.85
N VAL A 93 0.90 -17.24 -7.44
CA VAL A 93 0.21 -16.85 -6.19
C VAL A 93 1.06 -17.18 -4.97
N ILE A 94 1.52 -18.43 -4.87
CA ILE A 94 2.37 -18.88 -3.76
C ILE A 94 3.69 -18.11 -3.75
N LEU A 95 4.31 -17.93 -4.92
CA LEU A 95 5.57 -17.20 -5.01
C LEU A 95 5.45 -15.80 -4.43
N THR A 96 4.44 -15.06 -4.86
CA THR A 96 4.22 -13.68 -4.41
C THR A 96 3.82 -13.62 -2.95
N LEU A 97 3.02 -14.58 -2.46
CA LEU A 97 2.70 -14.67 -1.03
C LEU A 97 3.95 -14.92 -0.19
N VAL A 98 4.84 -15.82 -0.62
CA VAL A 98 6.10 -16.10 0.07
C VAL A 98 7.00 -14.85 0.04
N VAL A 99 7.17 -14.21 -1.12
CA VAL A 99 7.99 -13.00 -1.22
C VAL A 99 7.42 -11.88 -0.33
N ASN A 100 6.11 -11.62 -0.38
CA ASN A 100 5.49 -10.50 0.33
C ASN A 100 5.31 -10.72 1.84
N TRP A 101 5.01 -11.94 2.27
CA TRP A 101 4.66 -12.24 3.66
C TRP A 101 5.78 -12.93 4.44
N LEU A 102 6.74 -13.56 3.77
CA LEU A 102 7.87 -14.24 4.40
C LEU A 102 9.19 -13.52 4.13
N ILE A 103 9.52 -13.21 2.87
CA ILE A 103 10.85 -12.65 2.59
C ILE A 103 10.90 -11.17 2.93
N LYS A 104 9.93 -10.40 2.46
CA LYS A 104 9.87 -8.93 2.62
C LYS A 104 9.84 -8.48 4.08
N PRO A 105 9.01 -9.02 4.99
CA PRO A 105 8.97 -8.54 6.37
C PRO A 105 10.27 -8.78 7.13
N PHE A 106 10.91 -9.93 6.90
CA PHE A 106 12.12 -10.34 7.61
C PHE A 106 13.36 -9.59 7.12
N THR A 107 13.49 -9.45 5.80
CA THR A 107 14.54 -8.60 5.21
C THR A 107 14.36 -7.15 5.63
N MET A 108 13.12 -6.67 5.77
CA MET A 108 12.85 -5.33 6.29
C MET A 108 13.35 -5.17 7.73
N VAL A 109 13.09 -6.13 8.61
CA VAL A 109 13.60 -6.09 9.99
C VAL A 109 15.12 -6.04 10.00
N ALA A 110 15.78 -6.90 9.22
CA ALA A 110 17.24 -6.94 9.15
C ALA A 110 17.84 -5.61 8.67
N ILE A 111 17.28 -5.04 7.60
CA ILE A 111 17.72 -3.76 7.04
C ILE A 111 17.39 -2.60 7.99
N ALA A 112 16.19 -2.55 8.56
CA ALA A 112 15.80 -1.51 9.51
C ALA A 112 16.70 -1.51 10.75
N GLN A 113 17.01 -2.69 11.30
CA GLN A 113 17.92 -2.78 12.45
C GLN A 113 19.35 -2.40 12.10
N PHE A 114 19.86 -2.85 10.96
CA PHE A 114 21.21 -2.49 10.53
C PHE A 114 21.36 -0.98 10.30
N PHE A 115 20.42 -0.36 9.57
CA PHE A 115 20.51 1.06 9.23
C PHE A 115 20.05 1.96 10.37
N LEU A 116 18.84 1.79 10.90
CA LEU A 116 18.28 2.69 11.92
C LEU A 116 18.70 2.31 13.35
N GLY A 117 18.90 1.02 13.62
CA GLY A 117 19.26 0.50 14.94
C GLY A 117 20.77 0.50 15.22
N TRP A 118 21.62 0.48 14.21
CA TRP A 118 23.08 0.45 14.37
C TRP A 118 23.78 1.62 13.67
N LEU A 119 23.68 1.71 12.34
CA LEU A 119 24.46 2.67 11.54
C LEU A 119 24.07 4.13 11.77
N PHE A 120 22.76 4.43 11.79
CA PHE A 120 22.20 5.77 11.94
C PHE A 120 21.75 6.08 13.36
N ARG A 121 21.87 5.13 14.29
CA ARG A 121 21.56 5.35 15.71
C ARG A 121 22.20 6.61 16.30
N PRO A 122 23.48 6.96 16.05
CA PRO A 122 24.06 8.20 16.59
C PRO A 122 23.50 9.48 15.95
N LEU A 123 22.87 9.39 14.77
CA LEU A 123 22.20 10.53 14.13
C LEU A 123 20.72 10.67 14.54
N LEU A 124 20.16 9.63 15.16
CA LEU A 124 18.75 9.55 15.58
C LEU A 124 18.64 9.77 17.09
N THR A 125 19.23 10.85 17.59
CA THR A 125 19.20 11.19 19.02
C THR A 125 17.92 11.96 19.36
N GLY A 126 17.03 11.31 20.11
CA GLY A 126 15.86 11.94 20.72
C GLY A 126 14.84 10.91 21.20
N THR A 127 13.85 11.38 21.95
CA THR A 127 12.71 10.59 22.41
C THR A 127 11.43 11.18 21.84
N GLU A 128 10.54 10.31 21.35
CA GLU A 128 9.18 10.68 20.96
C GLU A 128 8.22 10.10 21.99
N LEU A 129 7.32 10.94 22.48
CA LEU A 129 6.28 10.53 23.42
C LEU A 129 5.14 9.89 22.61
N ILE A 130 5.16 8.56 22.52
CA ILE A 130 4.07 7.80 21.90
C ILE A 130 3.18 7.27 23.01
N ARG A 131 1.97 7.86 23.13
CA ARG A 131 0.91 7.36 24.02
C ARG A 131 1.32 7.30 25.51
N GLY A 132 2.10 8.27 25.98
CA GLY A 132 2.53 8.37 27.38
C GLY A 132 3.75 7.51 27.75
N ALA A 133 4.33 6.78 26.79
CA ALA A 133 5.62 6.10 26.95
C ALA A 133 6.70 6.87 26.17
N GLU A 134 7.83 7.15 26.81
CA GLU A 134 9.02 7.67 26.13
C GLU A 134 9.64 6.53 25.32
N VAL A 135 9.53 6.61 24.01
CA VAL A 135 10.17 5.68 23.07
C VAL A 135 11.30 6.44 22.38
N THR A 136 12.44 5.79 22.18
CA THR A 136 13.52 6.40 21.39
C THR A 136 13.03 6.62 19.96
N LEU A 137 13.35 7.76 19.35
CA LEU A 137 12.98 8.09 17.97
C LEU A 137 13.40 6.97 16.99
N ALA A 138 14.58 6.40 17.20
CA ALA A 138 15.06 5.25 16.43
C ALA A 138 14.10 4.05 16.51
N ASN A 139 13.61 3.70 17.70
CA ASN A 139 12.67 2.59 17.89
C ASN A 139 11.31 2.87 17.22
N SER A 140 10.81 4.10 17.29
CA SER A 140 9.59 4.52 16.59
C SER A 140 9.74 4.42 15.07
N TYR A 141 10.89 4.84 14.53
CA TYR A 141 11.18 4.73 13.11
C TYR A 141 11.38 3.29 12.66
N ILE A 142 12.07 2.46 13.44
CA ILE A 142 12.19 1.01 13.17
C ILE A 142 10.81 0.37 13.16
N ALA A 143 9.96 0.64 14.16
CA ALA A 143 8.61 0.11 14.23
C ALA A 143 7.78 0.48 12.99
N GLY A 144 7.76 1.76 12.63
CA GLY A 144 7.05 2.26 11.45
C GLY A 144 7.58 1.63 10.15
N THR A 145 8.91 1.50 10.05
CA THR A 145 9.60 0.92 8.89
C THR A 145 9.28 -0.57 8.73
N ILE A 146 9.23 -1.33 9.82
CA ILE A 146 8.82 -2.75 9.83
C ILE A 146 7.36 -2.88 9.43
N LEU A 147 6.47 -2.09 10.03
CA LEU A 147 5.03 -2.08 9.70
C LEU A 147 4.79 -1.75 8.22
N LEU A 148 5.50 -0.76 7.68
CA LEU A 148 5.44 -0.42 6.26
C LEU A 148 6.00 -1.55 5.37
N GLY A 149 7.04 -2.24 5.83
CA GLY A 149 7.60 -3.41 5.16
C GLY A 149 6.61 -4.58 5.07
N ILE A 150 5.80 -4.81 6.10
CA ILE A 150 4.76 -5.85 6.09
C ILE A 150 3.60 -5.46 5.16
N ALA A 151 3.26 -4.18 5.06
CA ALA A 151 2.14 -3.72 4.24
C ALA A 151 2.37 -3.99 2.74
N PRO A 152 1.47 -4.72 2.05
CA PRO A 152 1.55 -4.89 0.61
C PRO A 152 1.15 -3.63 -0.16
N CYS A 153 1.81 -3.35 -1.29
CA CYS A 153 1.51 -2.21 -2.15
C CYS A 153 0.48 -2.58 -3.25
N THR A 154 -0.78 -2.73 -2.87
CA THR A 154 -1.83 -3.28 -3.74
C THR A 154 -2.22 -2.38 -4.93
N ALA A 155 -2.37 -1.08 -4.72
CA ALA A 155 -2.85 -0.15 -5.76
C ALA A 155 -1.80 0.11 -6.85
N MET A 156 -0.55 0.30 -6.44
CA MET A 156 0.54 0.70 -7.31
C MET A 156 0.92 -0.43 -8.26
N VAL A 157 0.92 -1.68 -7.80
CA VAL A 157 1.20 -2.87 -8.62
C VAL A 157 0.23 -2.99 -9.81
N LEU A 158 -1.05 -2.62 -9.66
CA LEU A 158 -1.98 -2.58 -10.80
C LEU A 158 -1.56 -1.58 -11.87
N MET A 159 -1.09 -0.40 -11.46
CA MET A 159 -0.63 0.63 -12.40
C MET A 159 0.69 0.23 -13.07
N TRP A 160 1.63 -0.38 -12.35
CA TRP A 160 2.86 -0.90 -12.95
C TRP A 160 2.58 -2.03 -13.92
N GLY A 161 1.73 -2.99 -13.56
CA GLY A 161 1.32 -4.05 -14.48
C GLY A 161 0.64 -3.48 -15.72
N TYR A 162 -0.17 -2.42 -15.59
CA TYR A 162 -0.73 -1.71 -16.74
C TYR A 162 0.35 -1.07 -17.64
N LEU A 163 1.34 -0.41 -17.04
CA LEU A 163 2.45 0.23 -17.77
C LEU A 163 3.39 -0.77 -18.45
N CYS A 164 3.57 -1.95 -17.84
CA CYS A 164 4.41 -3.03 -18.36
C CYS A 164 3.73 -3.92 -19.40
N TYR A 165 2.45 -3.65 -19.73
CA TYR A 165 1.60 -4.48 -20.59
C TYR A 165 1.33 -5.89 -20.05
N GLY A 166 1.36 -6.05 -18.73
CA GLY A 166 1.13 -7.32 -18.06
C GLY A 166 -0.32 -7.77 -18.04
N ASN A 167 -0.51 -9.02 -17.62
CA ASN A 167 -1.82 -9.63 -17.50
C ASN A 167 -2.61 -8.97 -16.35
N GLN A 168 -3.51 -8.05 -16.72
CA GLN A 168 -4.34 -7.29 -15.77
C GLN A 168 -5.25 -8.19 -14.94
N GLY A 169 -5.78 -9.26 -15.54
CA GLY A 169 -6.60 -10.23 -14.83
C GLY A 169 -5.80 -10.95 -13.76
N HIS A 170 -4.59 -11.42 -14.10
CA HIS A 170 -3.69 -12.04 -13.14
C HIS A 170 -3.30 -11.08 -12.01
N THR A 171 -2.88 -9.86 -12.35
CA THR A 171 -2.48 -8.83 -11.39
C THR A 171 -3.62 -8.47 -10.43
N LEU A 172 -4.85 -8.31 -10.94
CA LEU A 172 -6.04 -8.07 -10.12
C LEU A 172 -6.29 -9.18 -9.11
N VAL A 173 -6.08 -10.43 -9.52
CA VAL A 173 -6.23 -11.55 -8.60
C VAL A 173 -5.11 -11.59 -7.56
N MET A 174 -3.86 -11.37 -7.97
CA MET A 174 -2.73 -11.29 -7.03
C MET A 174 -2.96 -10.22 -5.97
N VAL A 175 -3.46 -9.05 -6.38
CA VAL A 175 -3.83 -7.95 -5.49
C VAL A 175 -4.97 -8.35 -4.54
N ALA A 176 -5.98 -9.08 -5.03
CA ALA A 176 -7.07 -9.57 -4.20
C ALA A 176 -6.59 -10.56 -3.13
N VAL A 177 -5.78 -11.55 -3.53
CA VAL A 177 -5.21 -12.55 -2.61
C VAL A 177 -4.31 -11.88 -1.58
N ASN A 178 -3.49 -10.92 -1.99
CA ASN A 178 -2.59 -10.19 -1.10
C ASN A 178 -3.35 -9.29 -0.11
N SER A 179 -4.44 -8.66 -0.56
CA SER A 179 -5.32 -7.86 0.31
C SER A 179 -6.04 -8.73 1.34
N LEU A 180 -6.48 -9.93 0.95
CA LEU A 180 -7.10 -10.87 1.87
C LEU A 180 -6.07 -11.42 2.88
N ALA A 181 -4.89 -11.80 2.40
CA ALA A 181 -3.78 -12.22 3.25
C ALA A 181 -3.40 -11.13 4.27
N MET A 182 -3.48 -9.85 3.89
CA MET A 182 -3.23 -8.73 4.80
C MET A 182 -4.14 -8.69 6.01
N LEU A 183 -5.42 -9.01 5.86
CA LEU A 183 -6.34 -9.05 7.01
C LEU A 183 -5.93 -10.07 8.07
N PHE A 184 -5.32 -11.18 7.66
CA PHE A 184 -4.95 -12.27 8.55
C PHE A 184 -3.49 -12.27 8.98
N LEU A 185 -2.57 -11.81 8.12
CA LEU A 185 -1.13 -11.93 8.34
C LEU A 185 -0.49 -10.62 8.84
N TYR A 186 -1.04 -9.45 8.46
CA TYR A 186 -0.42 -8.17 8.82
C TYR A 186 -0.32 -7.97 10.32
N ALA A 187 -1.42 -8.18 11.03
CA ALA A 187 -1.40 -8.03 12.47
C ALA A 187 -0.44 -9.06 13.08
N PRO A 188 -0.62 -10.40 12.92
CA PRO A 188 0.23 -11.40 13.59
C PRO A 188 1.71 -11.24 13.33
N LEU A 189 2.11 -10.98 12.07
CA LEU A 189 3.50 -10.72 11.73
C LEU A 189 3.99 -9.42 12.37
N GLY A 190 3.18 -8.36 12.39
CA GLY A 190 3.49 -7.13 13.10
C GLY A 190 3.78 -7.37 14.56
N ARG A 191 2.94 -8.12 15.29
CA ARG A 191 3.22 -8.47 16.70
C ARG A 191 4.49 -9.26 16.86
N TRP A 192 4.68 -10.29 16.04
CA TRP A 192 5.80 -11.17 16.20
C TRP A 192 7.13 -10.47 15.89
N LEU A 193 7.19 -9.73 14.79
CA LEU A 193 8.38 -8.98 14.39
C LEU A 193 8.65 -7.79 15.32
N LEU A 194 7.64 -7.07 15.80
CA LEU A 194 7.85 -5.97 16.76
C LEU A 194 8.27 -6.49 18.14
N ALA A 195 7.64 -7.57 18.62
CA ALA A 195 8.00 -8.19 19.89
C ALA A 195 9.43 -8.76 19.87
N ALA A 196 9.89 -9.28 18.73
CA ALA A 196 11.27 -9.74 18.56
C ALA A 196 12.32 -8.60 18.64
N ASN A 197 11.88 -7.33 18.63
CA ASN A 197 12.73 -6.15 18.71
C ASN A 197 12.47 -5.33 19.99
N ASP A 198 11.79 -5.90 21.00
CA ASP A 198 11.39 -5.23 22.25
C ASP A 198 10.54 -3.97 22.04
N LEU A 199 9.82 -3.88 20.91
CA LEU A 199 8.95 -2.76 20.58
C LEU A 199 7.52 -3.07 21.05
N THR A 200 7.08 -2.41 22.12
CA THR A 200 5.75 -2.61 22.71
C THR A 200 4.69 -1.79 21.98
N VAL A 201 4.21 -2.28 20.83
CA VAL A 201 3.05 -1.68 20.14
C VAL A 201 1.77 -2.40 20.55
N PRO A 202 0.70 -1.67 20.96
CA PRO A 202 -0.57 -2.29 21.35
C PRO A 202 -1.18 -3.09 20.20
N TRP A 203 -1.12 -4.41 20.32
CA TRP A 203 -1.68 -5.38 19.36
C TRP A 203 -3.13 -5.07 18.99
N GLN A 204 -3.93 -4.75 20.00
CA GLN A 204 -5.35 -4.44 19.85
C GLN A 204 -5.56 -3.26 18.88
N THR A 205 -4.70 -2.24 18.95
CA THR A 205 -4.77 -1.12 18.02
C THR A 205 -4.41 -1.54 16.60
N ILE A 206 -3.39 -2.37 16.41
CA ILE A 206 -3.01 -2.85 15.07
C ILE A 206 -4.18 -3.63 14.44
N VAL A 207 -4.77 -4.57 15.17
CA VAL A 207 -5.90 -5.36 14.68
C VAL A 207 -7.10 -4.47 14.36
N LEU A 208 -7.45 -3.55 15.28
CA LEU A 208 -8.56 -2.62 15.08
C LEU A 208 -8.33 -1.74 13.83
N SER A 209 -7.12 -1.19 13.67
CA SER A 209 -6.76 -0.38 12.50
C SER A 209 -6.85 -1.19 11.21
N VAL A 210 -6.38 -2.44 11.17
CA VAL A 210 -6.52 -3.29 9.98
C VAL A 210 -7.99 -3.58 9.67
N LEU A 211 -8.80 -3.90 10.67
CA LEU A 211 -10.23 -4.15 10.47
C LEU A 211 -10.96 -2.90 9.99
N VAL A 212 -10.67 -1.73 10.55
CA VAL A 212 -11.32 -0.47 10.15
C VAL A 212 -10.83 0.02 8.79
N TYR A 213 -9.53 -0.01 8.52
CA TYR A 213 -8.95 0.56 7.30
C TYR A 213 -8.96 -0.38 6.11
N VAL A 214 -8.96 -1.71 6.33
CA VAL A 214 -8.94 -2.70 5.25
C VAL A 214 -10.21 -3.54 5.27
N GLY A 215 -10.60 -4.05 6.44
CA GLY A 215 -11.75 -4.95 6.58
C GLY A 215 -13.07 -4.28 6.22
N LEU A 216 -13.30 -3.07 6.73
CA LEU A 216 -14.54 -2.32 6.50
C LEU A 216 -14.69 -1.91 5.01
N PRO A 217 -13.68 -1.32 4.33
CA PRO A 217 -13.73 -1.13 2.88
C PRO A 217 -13.91 -2.41 2.08
N LEU A 218 -13.32 -3.53 2.51
CA LEU A 218 -13.48 -4.82 1.84
C LEU A 218 -14.94 -5.29 1.90
N VAL A 219 -15.54 -5.31 3.10
CA VAL A 219 -16.95 -5.69 3.29
C VAL A 219 -17.89 -4.76 2.54
N ALA A 220 -17.68 -3.45 2.67
CA ALA A 220 -18.46 -2.45 1.95
C ALA A 220 -18.32 -2.61 0.43
N GLY A 221 -17.11 -2.91 -0.05
CA GLY A 221 -16.80 -3.09 -1.46
C GLY A 221 -17.47 -4.34 -2.05
N MET A 222 -17.39 -5.46 -1.33
CA MET A 222 -18.07 -6.71 -1.65
C MET A 222 -19.59 -6.52 -1.76
N PHE A 223 -20.18 -5.89 -0.74
CA PHE A 223 -21.62 -5.65 -0.70
C PHE A 223 -22.05 -4.73 -1.85
N SER A 224 -21.31 -3.65 -2.09
CA SER A 224 -21.61 -2.69 -3.16
C SER A 224 -21.53 -3.34 -4.53
N ARG A 225 -20.48 -4.14 -4.80
CA ARG A 225 -20.34 -4.87 -6.06
C ARG A 225 -21.49 -5.84 -6.30
N TYR A 226 -21.81 -6.66 -5.29
CA TYR A 226 -22.90 -7.63 -5.36
C TYR A 226 -24.26 -6.93 -5.62
N TRP A 227 -24.56 -5.88 -4.87
CA TRP A 227 -25.81 -5.13 -5.01
C TRP A 227 -25.94 -4.46 -6.38
N ILE A 228 -24.87 -3.83 -6.88
CA ILE A 228 -24.86 -3.17 -8.20
C ILE A 228 -25.01 -4.21 -9.32
N PHE A 229 -24.32 -5.34 -9.25
CA PHE A 229 -24.46 -6.39 -10.26
C PHE A 229 -25.88 -6.95 -10.31
N LYS A 230 -26.52 -7.11 -9.14
CA LYS A 230 -27.90 -7.59 -9.05
C LYS A 230 -28.92 -6.61 -9.64
N HIS A 231 -28.76 -5.31 -9.43
CA HIS A 231 -29.78 -4.31 -9.79
C HIS A 231 -29.50 -3.52 -11.08
N LYS A 232 -28.22 -3.26 -11.40
CA LYS A 232 -27.81 -2.40 -12.52
C LYS A 232 -26.95 -3.10 -13.56
N GLY A 233 -26.51 -4.32 -13.28
CA GLY A 233 -25.68 -5.12 -14.18
C GLY A 233 -24.20 -4.70 -14.21
N LYS A 234 -23.39 -5.52 -14.89
CA LYS A 234 -21.93 -5.37 -14.98
C LYS A 234 -21.51 -4.15 -15.81
N GLU A 235 -22.25 -3.83 -16.86
CA GLU A 235 -21.91 -2.71 -17.76
C GLU A 235 -22.01 -1.35 -17.05
N TRP A 236 -23.03 -1.13 -16.23
CA TRP A 236 -23.17 0.11 -15.45
C TRP A 236 -22.07 0.24 -14.39
N PHE A 237 -21.66 -0.88 -13.80
CA PHE A 237 -20.56 -0.92 -12.84
C PHE A 237 -19.25 -0.44 -13.46
N GLU A 238 -18.87 -1.00 -14.61
CA GLU A 238 -17.59 -0.68 -15.26
C GLU A 238 -17.61 0.72 -15.89
N THR A 239 -18.72 1.12 -16.51
CA THR A 239 -18.78 2.36 -17.31
C THR A 239 -19.07 3.60 -16.48
N ARG A 240 -19.88 3.50 -15.42
CA ARG A 240 -20.31 4.65 -14.59
C ARG A 240 -19.73 4.59 -13.19
N PHE A 241 -19.98 3.51 -12.46
CA PHE A 241 -19.62 3.43 -11.04
C PHE A 241 -18.10 3.56 -10.80
N LEU A 242 -17.29 2.76 -11.52
CA LEU A 242 -15.83 2.82 -11.39
C LEU A 242 -15.24 4.17 -11.82
N LYS A 243 -15.83 4.83 -12.83
CA LYS A 243 -15.38 6.16 -13.28
C LYS A 243 -15.63 7.25 -12.24
N TYR A 244 -16.74 7.18 -11.50
CA TYR A 244 -17.03 8.10 -10.40
C TYR A 244 -16.15 7.86 -9.17
N LEU A 245 -15.74 6.61 -8.91
CA LEU A 245 -14.89 6.29 -7.77
C LEU A 245 -13.45 6.74 -7.94
N SER A 246 -12.93 6.80 -9.17
CA SER A 246 -11.54 7.21 -9.43
C SER A 246 -11.20 8.60 -8.87
N PRO A 247 -11.95 9.69 -9.17
CA PRO A 247 -11.65 11.02 -8.62
C PRO A 247 -11.83 11.09 -7.10
N ILE A 248 -12.76 10.32 -6.53
CA ILE A 248 -12.98 10.25 -5.07
C ILE A 248 -11.77 9.60 -4.38
N ALA A 249 -11.23 8.51 -4.94
CA ALA A 249 -10.02 7.86 -4.42
C ALA A 249 -8.84 8.84 -4.40
N ILE A 250 -8.69 9.58 -5.49
CA ILE A 250 -7.61 10.56 -5.68
C ILE A 250 -7.73 11.71 -4.68
N SER A 251 -8.92 12.31 -4.56
CA SER A 251 -9.12 13.42 -3.62
C SER A 251 -8.93 12.95 -2.17
N ALA A 252 -9.40 11.76 -1.82
CA ALA A 252 -9.20 11.16 -0.50
C ALA A 252 -7.72 10.87 -0.21
N LEU A 253 -6.95 10.38 -1.19
CA LEU A 253 -5.51 10.18 -1.08
C LEU A 253 -4.78 11.51 -0.79
N LEU A 254 -5.05 12.55 -1.59
CA LEU A 254 -4.42 13.87 -1.41
C LEU A 254 -4.81 14.51 -0.08
N LEU A 255 -6.07 14.40 0.32
CA LEU A 255 -6.54 14.92 1.60
C LEU A 255 -5.88 14.18 2.76
N THR A 256 -5.77 12.85 2.69
CA THR A 256 -5.03 12.06 3.69
C THR A 256 -3.59 12.55 3.80
N LEU A 257 -2.93 12.81 2.67
CA LEU A 257 -1.56 13.30 2.64
C LEU A 257 -1.43 14.65 3.34
N ILE A 258 -2.29 15.62 3.02
CA ILE A 258 -2.32 16.93 3.68
C ILE A 258 -2.51 16.78 5.19
N LEU A 259 -3.47 15.94 5.62
CA LEU A 259 -3.76 15.71 7.03
C LEU A 259 -2.56 15.08 7.77
N LEU A 260 -1.93 14.06 7.20
CA LEU A 260 -0.76 13.40 7.79
C LEU A 260 0.41 14.36 7.97
N PHE A 261 0.70 15.19 6.97
CA PHE A 261 1.77 16.19 7.04
C PHE A 261 1.42 17.37 7.95
N ALA A 262 0.14 17.71 8.10
CA ALA A 262 -0.29 18.68 9.09
C ALA A 262 -0.08 18.17 10.54
N PHE A 263 -0.34 16.88 10.80
CA PHE A 263 -0.11 16.27 12.13
C PHE A 263 1.36 16.12 12.51
N LYS A 264 2.24 15.94 11.52
CA LYS A 264 3.68 15.75 11.75
C LYS A 264 4.52 16.95 11.31
N GLY A 265 3.89 18.10 11.06
CA GLY A 265 4.52 19.29 10.49
C GLY A 265 5.71 19.78 11.30
N ASP A 266 5.56 19.91 12.62
CA ASP A 266 6.62 20.40 13.51
C ASP A 266 7.82 19.43 13.54
N LEU A 267 7.55 18.12 13.72
CA LEU A 267 8.59 17.08 13.72
C LEU A 267 9.40 17.04 12.42
N ILE A 268 8.73 17.28 11.28
CA ILE A 268 9.36 17.27 9.95
C ILE A 268 10.26 18.49 9.75
N VAL A 269 9.83 19.66 10.23
CA VAL A 269 10.59 20.91 10.10
C VAL A 269 11.80 20.91 11.05
N GLU A 270 11.65 20.37 12.25
CA GLU A 270 12.74 20.28 13.22
C GLU A 270 13.78 19.22 12.84
N ASN A 271 13.35 18.12 12.20
CA ASN A 271 14.23 16.99 11.88
C ASN A 271 14.14 16.54 10.40
N PRO A 272 14.50 17.41 9.44
CA PRO A 272 14.39 17.07 8.01
C PRO A 272 15.32 15.91 7.61
N LEU A 273 16.44 15.74 8.31
CA LEU A 273 17.39 14.64 8.06
C LEU A 273 16.78 13.26 8.33
N HIS A 274 15.82 13.15 9.27
CA HIS A 274 15.21 11.87 9.61
C HIS A 274 14.45 11.25 8.42
N ILE A 275 13.80 12.08 7.58
CA ILE A 275 13.11 11.60 6.38
C ILE A 275 14.09 10.92 5.43
N LEU A 276 15.26 11.52 5.21
CA LEU A 276 16.29 10.94 4.36
C LEU A 276 16.85 9.65 4.95
N LEU A 277 17.09 9.61 6.26
CA LEU A 277 17.58 8.42 6.96
C LEU A 277 16.60 7.25 6.90
N ILE A 278 15.29 7.50 6.93
CA ILE A 278 14.25 6.48 6.75
C ILE A 278 14.11 6.06 5.28
N ALA A 279 14.32 6.99 4.34
CA ALA A 279 14.23 6.69 2.90
C ALA A 279 15.32 5.71 2.43
N VAL A 280 16.52 5.74 3.00
CA VAL A 280 17.64 4.84 2.65
C VAL A 280 17.30 3.35 2.83
N PRO A 281 16.91 2.85 4.03
CA PRO A 281 16.58 1.44 4.22
C PRO A 281 15.37 1.02 3.39
N LEU A 282 14.37 1.89 3.22
CA LEU A 282 13.21 1.63 2.36
C LEU A 282 13.62 1.44 0.89
N PHE A 283 14.48 2.32 0.37
CA PHE A 283 14.95 2.24 -0.99
C PHE A 283 15.77 0.95 -1.22
N ILE A 284 16.70 0.64 -0.32
CA ILE A 284 17.51 -0.59 -0.40
C ILE A 284 16.60 -1.82 -0.36
N GLN A 285 15.63 -1.85 0.56
CA GLN A 285 14.67 -2.93 0.66
C GLN A 285 13.89 -3.12 -0.64
N THR A 286 13.34 -2.05 -1.22
CA THR A 286 12.55 -2.14 -2.44
C THR A 286 13.37 -2.71 -3.59
N ASN A 287 14.62 -2.26 -3.76
CA ASN A 287 15.51 -2.78 -4.81
C ASN A 287 15.88 -4.26 -4.56
N LEU A 288 16.13 -4.64 -3.30
CA LEU A 288 16.44 -6.02 -2.93
C LEU A 288 15.28 -6.96 -3.27
N ILE A 289 14.07 -6.61 -2.86
CA ILE A 289 12.87 -7.44 -3.09
C ILE A 289 12.57 -7.54 -4.58
N PHE A 290 12.66 -6.43 -5.31
CA PHE A 290 12.48 -6.44 -6.76
C PHE A 290 13.52 -7.34 -7.45
N GLY A 291 14.79 -7.22 -7.10
CA GLY A 291 15.86 -8.06 -7.65
C GLY A 291 15.68 -9.54 -7.32
N LEU A 292 15.27 -9.85 -6.09
CA LEU A 292 15.02 -11.21 -5.64
C LEU A 292 13.80 -11.83 -6.35
N ALA A 293 12.69 -11.10 -6.43
CA ALA A 293 11.49 -11.53 -7.16
C ALA A 293 11.83 -11.83 -8.63
N TYR A 294 12.60 -10.95 -9.28
CA TYR A 294 13.05 -11.13 -10.65
C TYR A 294 13.92 -12.38 -10.84
N VAL A 295 14.93 -12.59 -9.98
CA VAL A 295 15.82 -13.75 -10.04
C VAL A 295 15.05 -15.05 -9.81
N ILE A 296 14.10 -15.05 -8.88
CA ILE A 296 13.27 -16.23 -8.62
C ILE A 296 12.37 -16.52 -9.82
N ALA A 297 11.68 -15.52 -10.37
CA ALA A 297 10.83 -15.67 -11.55
C ALA A 297 11.63 -16.21 -12.76
N TRP A 298 12.86 -15.71 -12.95
CA TRP A 298 13.77 -16.20 -13.98
C TRP A 298 14.15 -17.67 -13.78
N LYS A 299 14.50 -18.08 -12.55
CA LYS A 299 14.81 -19.48 -12.23
C LYS A 299 13.62 -20.41 -12.43
N PHE A 300 12.40 -19.95 -12.17
CA PHE A 300 11.18 -20.73 -12.38
C PHE A 300 10.69 -20.74 -13.84
N LYS A 301 11.41 -20.09 -14.77
CA LYS A 301 11.05 -19.96 -16.19
C LYS A 301 9.61 -19.46 -16.39
N MET A 302 9.16 -18.53 -15.54
CA MET A 302 7.84 -17.92 -15.67
C MET A 302 7.79 -17.06 -16.95
N SER A 303 6.62 -16.99 -17.59
CA SER A 303 6.40 -16.04 -18.68
C SER A 303 6.58 -14.61 -18.15
N TYR A 304 7.06 -13.70 -19.00
CA TYR A 304 7.24 -12.29 -18.63
C TYR A 304 5.95 -11.69 -18.05
N GLU A 305 4.80 -12.07 -18.64
CA GLU A 305 3.44 -11.65 -18.24
C GLU A 305 3.03 -12.04 -16.81
N ASP A 306 3.63 -13.12 -16.26
CA ASP A 306 3.35 -13.60 -14.91
C ASP A 306 4.42 -13.14 -13.90
N ALA A 307 5.65 -12.90 -14.37
CA ALA A 307 6.80 -12.50 -13.54
C ALA A 307 6.70 -11.06 -13.03
N GLU A 308 5.96 -10.21 -13.73
CA GLU A 308 5.82 -8.77 -13.42
C GLU A 308 4.88 -8.44 -12.26
N SER A 309 4.14 -9.44 -11.75
CA SER A 309 3.15 -9.26 -10.66
C SER A 309 3.72 -9.40 -9.24
N GLY A 310 5.02 -9.76 -9.13
CA GLY A 310 5.69 -10.17 -7.89
C GLY A 310 6.46 -9.07 -7.17
#